data_AF-A0A7C5D789-F1
#
_entry.id   AF-A0A7C5D789-F1
#
_cell.length_a   1.000
_cell.length_b   1.000
_cell.length_c   1.000
_cell.angle_alpha   90.00
_cell.angle_beta   90.00
_cell.angle_gamma   90.00
#
_symmetry.space_group_name_H-M   'P 1'
#
loop_
_entity.id
_entity.type
_entity.pdbx_description
1 polymer ?
#
loop_
_entity_poly.entity_id
_entity_poly.type
_entity_poly.pdbx_seq_one_letter_code
_entity_poly.pdbx_strand_id
1 'polypeptide(L)' 'MEHKIAKAVEEIQKSKDITAEEKPLILNKIEEWKEEKTAISELNQKLQEWWLKVEPIFAEIGLV' A
#
# COMPACT_ATOMS: atom_id res chain seq x y z
N MET A 1 -0.53 -8.21 -7.19
CA MET A 1 -0.62 -8.23 -5.70
C MET A 1 -2.08 -8.26 -5.27
N GLU A 2 -2.94 -7.46 -5.89
CA GLU A 2 -4.39 -7.42 -5.65
C GLU A 2 -5.07 -8.79 -5.74
N HIS A 3 -4.77 -9.59 -6.77
CA HIS A 3 -5.31 -10.95 -6.90
C HIS A 3 -4.97 -11.86 -5.70
N LYS A 4 -3.79 -11.69 -5.09
CA LYS A 4 -3.40 -12.48 -3.91
C LYS A 4 -4.18 -12.04 -2.66
N ILE A 5 -4.45 -10.74 -2.54
CA ILE A 5 -5.23 -10.17 -1.45
C ILE A 5 -6.71 -10.57 -1.58
N ALA A 6 -7.28 -10.48 -2.77
CA ALA A 6 -8.65 -10.94 -3.04
C ALA A 6 -8.83 -12.43 -2.70
N LYS A 7 -7.86 -13.26 -3.10
CA LYS A 7 -7.85 -14.68 -2.72
C LYS A 7 -7.74 -14.87 -1.21
N ALA A 8 -6.88 -14.12 -0.52
CA ALA A 8 -6.78 -14.20 0.94
C ALA A 8 -8.10 -13.83 1.64
N VAL A 9 -8.77 -12.76 1.18
CA VAL A 9 -10.08 -12.35 1.69
C VAL A 9 -11.12 -13.46 1.53
N GLU A 10 -11.16 -14.10 0.36
CA GLU A 10 -12.08 -15.21 0.08
C GLU A 10 -11.81 -16.42 1.01
N GLU A 11 -10.56 -16.80 1.20
CA GLU A 11 -10.18 -17.90 2.10
C GLU A 11 -10.51 -17.58 3.57
N ILE A 12 -10.32 -16.33 4.02
CA ILE A 12 -10.67 -15.90 5.39
C ILE A 12 -12.18 -15.98 5.61
N GLN A 13 -12.99 -15.56 4.63
CA GLN A 13 -14.45 -15.65 4.72
C GLN A 13 -14.92 -17.10 4.83
N LYS A 14 -14.31 -18.02 4.07
CA LYS A 14 -14.66 -19.45 4.04
C LYS A 14 -14.02 -20.27 5.16
N SER A 15 -13.00 -19.74 5.84
CA SER A 15 -12.28 -20.45 6.89
C SER A 15 -13.20 -20.88 8.02
N LYS A 16 -13.05 -22.13 8.46
CA LYS A 16 -13.71 -22.67 9.66
C LYS A 16 -12.86 -22.52 10.91
N ASP A 17 -11.57 -22.23 10.73
CA ASP A 17 -10.57 -22.12 11.80
C ASP A 17 -10.52 -20.72 12.42
N ILE A 18 -11.22 -19.76 11.80
CA ILE A 18 -11.35 -18.38 12.28
C ILE A 18 -12.79 -18.19 12.75
N THR A 19 -12.97 -17.69 13.97
CA THR A 19 -14.30 -17.46 14.52
C THR A 19 -15.06 -16.38 13.74
N ALA A 20 -16.39 -16.39 13.86
CA ALA A 20 -17.24 -15.37 13.22
C ALA A 20 -16.93 -13.95 13.73
N GLU A 21 -16.40 -13.82 14.95
CA GLU A 21 -16.04 -12.56 15.60
C GLU A 21 -14.67 -12.04 15.12
N GLU A 22 -13.71 -12.93 14.85
CA GLU A 22 -12.38 -12.56 14.38
C GLU A 22 -12.35 -12.20 12.89
N LYS A 23 -13.20 -12.84 12.07
CA LYS A 23 -13.27 -12.58 10.62
C LYS A 23 -13.40 -11.09 10.26
N PRO A 24 -14.37 -10.31 10.81
CA PRO A 24 -14.47 -8.90 10.48
C PRO A 24 -13.24 -8.10 10.91
N LEU A 25 -12.59 -8.45 12.03
CA LEU A 25 -11.37 -7.77 12.48
C LEU A 25 -10.20 -7.97 11.50
N ILE A 26 -10.02 -9.21 11.04
CA ILE A 26 -8.96 -9.56 10.08
C ILE A 26 -9.23 -8.88 8.73
N LEU A 27 -10.48 -8.90 8.26
CA LEU A 27 -10.86 -8.25 6.99
C LEU A 27 -10.67 -6.73 7.05
N ASN A 28 -11.07 -6.09 8.14
CA ASN A 28 -10.81 -4.65 8.34
C ASN A 28 -9.31 -4.35 8.32
N LYS A 29 -8.49 -5.20 8.95
CA LYS A 29 -7.05 -4.98 8.98
C LYS A 29 -6.41 -5.08 7.60
N ILE A 30 -6.90 -5.99 6.76
CA ILE A 30 -6.46 -6.11 5.36
C ILE A 30 -6.84 -4.86 4.55
N GLU A 31 -8.01 -4.27 4.80
CA GLU A 31 -8.42 -3.05 4.11
C GLU A 31 -7.58 -1.84 4.54
N GLU A 32 -7.34 -1.68 5.85
CA GLU A 32 -6.42 -0.64 6.37
C GLU A 32 -5.05 -0.70 5.68
N TRP A 33 -4.46 -1.89 5.54
CA TRP A 33 -3.17 -2.04 4.87
C TRP A 33 -3.21 -1.67 3.38
N LYS A 34 -4.34 -1.86 2.70
CA LYS A 34 -4.49 -1.43 1.29
C LYS A 34 -4.55 0.09 1.18
N GLU A 35 -5.25 0.74 2.10
CA GLU A 35 -5.32 2.21 2.19
C GLU A 35 -3.95 2.80 2.51
N GLU A 36 -3.25 2.27 3.52
CA GLU A 36 -1.88 2.69 3.87
C GLU A 36 -0.92 2.58 2.68
N LYS A 37 -0.99 1.45 1.95
CA LYS A 37 -0.16 1.26 0.77
C LYS A 37 -0.46 2.27 -0.33
N THR A 38 -1.74 2.62 -0.51
CA THR A 38 -2.16 3.63 -1.49
C THR A 38 -1.60 5.00 -1.11
N ALA A 39 -1.72 5.39 0.16
CA ALA A 39 -1.16 6.65 0.66
C ALA A 39 0.37 6.72 0.50
N ILE A 40 1.10 5.64 0.75
CA ILE A 40 2.55 5.56 0.52
C ILE A 40 2.86 5.71 -0.98
N SER A 41 2.07 5.09 -1.85
CA SER A 41 2.25 5.19 -3.30
C SER A 41 2.06 6.63 -3.78
N GLU A 42 1.04 7.33 -3.29
CA GLU A 42 0.79 8.73 -3.60
C GLU A 42 1.93 9.64 -3.10
N LEU A 43 2.45 9.38 -1.89
CA LEU A 43 3.59 10.11 -1.35
C LEU A 43 4.84 9.92 -2.24
N ASN A 44 5.14 8.68 -2.64
CA ASN A 44 6.25 8.38 -3.54
C ASN A 44 6.12 9.12 -4.87
N GLN A 45 4.92 9.16 -5.44
CA GLN A 45 4.68 9.89 -6.68
C GLN A 45 4.94 11.39 -6.51
N LYS A 46 4.42 12.00 -5.44
CA LYS A 46 4.69 13.43 -5.13
C LYS A 46 6.17 13.72 -4.93
N LEU A 47 6.89 12.81 -4.28
CA LEU A 47 8.35 12.94 -4.11
C LEU A 47 9.10 12.83 -5.44
N GLN A 48 8.68 11.93 -6.34
CA GLN A 48 9.25 11.84 -7.69
C GLN A 48 8.97 13.10 -8.51
N GLU A 49 7.74 13.61 -8.47
CA GLU A 49 7.37 14.85 -9.15
C GLU A 49 8.14 16.05 -8.60
N TRP A 50 8.39 16.08 -7.29
CA TRP A 50 9.24 17.10 -6.67
C TRP A 50 10.70 16.93 -7.09
N TRP A 51 11.22 15.69 -7.08
CA TRP A 51 12.58 15.38 -7.48
C TRP A 51 12.89 15.86 -8.90
N LEU A 52 11.99 15.61 -9.86
CA LEU A 52 12.14 16.09 -11.25
C LEU A 52 12.31 17.61 -11.37
N LYS A 53 11.85 18.39 -10.39
CA LYS A 53 12.01 19.85 -10.39
C LYS A 53 13.35 20.30 -9.80
N VAL A 54 13.87 19.56 -8.84
CA VAL A 54 15.09 19.95 -8.10
C VAL A 54 16.34 19.27 -8.63
N GLU A 55 16.21 18.10 -9.25
CA GLU A 55 17.34 17.33 -9.80
C GLU A 55 18.22 18.16 -10.74
N PRO A 56 17.70 19.00 -11.66
CA PRO A 56 18.54 19.82 -12.52
C PRO A 56 19.41 20.82 -11.73
N ILE A 57 18.86 21.40 -10.66
CA ILE A 57 19.58 22.34 -9.79
C ILE A 57 20.73 21.62 -9.09
N PHE A 58 20.49 20.39 -8.63
CA PHE A 58 21.51 19.60 -7.95
C PHE A 58 22.59 19.12 -8.94
N ALA A 59 22.22 18.80 -10.18
CA ALA A 59 23.15 18.44 -11.24
C ALA A 59 24.06 19.64 -11.63
N GLU A 60 23.50 20.85 -11.70
CA GLU A 60 24.27 22.08 -11.97
C GLU A 60 25.38 22.34 -10.95
N ILE A 61 25.17 21.95 -9.69
CA ILE A 61 26.15 22.08 -8.61
C ILE A 61 26.97 20.81 -8.36
N GLY A 62 26.82 19.79 -9.21
CA GLY A 62 27.59 18.54 -9.16
C GLY A 62 27.28 17.63 -7.96
N LEU A 63 26.07 17.71 -7.41
CA LEU A 63 25.64 16.86 -6.28
C LEU A 63 24.91 15.58 -6.71
N VAL A 64 24.53 15.47 -7.99
CA VAL A 64 24.03 14.26 -8.67
C VAL A 64 24.53 14.23 -10.10
#